data_AF-A0A1V9ZV31-F1
#
_entry.id   AF-A0A1V9ZV31-F1
#
_cell.length_a   1.000
_cell.length_b   1.000
_cell.length_c   1.000
_cell.angle_alpha   90.00
_cell.angle_beta   90.00
_cell.angle_gamma   90.00
#
_symmetry.space_group_name_H-M   'P 1'
#
loop_
_entity.id
_entity.type
_entity.pdbx_description
1 polymer ?
#
loop_
_entity_poly.entity_id
_entity_poly.type
_entity_poly.pdbx_seq_one_letter_code
_entity_poly.pdbx_strand_id
1 'polypeptide(L)'
;MGREGKQRKLKRAKAEQKMSKKKNLIQTNSAEIARLRQELHRLGLQLVTIDSDGNCLFRTLSDQLYGDQTHFPDIRKEIVQYIKDHQENLEPFMEDEETFDNYCRRMAEDGVWGGNLELYVAALVWKRRIVVHQVDGNRTTIDCGDPKAPEWHICYYNDEHYDSIRSADDDLTSAPLPVSLPNEDKICVEITADNGEDKALESLKKEFPQMDVDELESLYHQLNSDPARVRKKLIAKNKKSKNFQKKRR
;
A
#
# COMPACT_ATOMS: atom_id res chain seq x y z
N MET A 1 6.48 -29.12 42.57
CA MET A 1 6.37 -27.87 41.77
C MET A 1 5.59 -28.18 40.49
N GLY A 2 4.37 -27.67 40.39
CA GLY A 2 3.28 -28.23 39.57
C GLY A 2 3.35 -27.96 38.06
N ARG A 3 2.69 -28.85 37.29
CA ARG A 3 2.52 -28.82 35.83
C ARG A 3 2.00 -27.47 35.29
N GLU A 4 1.29 -26.71 36.12
CA GLU A 4 0.76 -25.37 35.80
C GLU A 4 1.85 -24.30 35.61
N GLY A 5 2.97 -24.38 36.33
CA GLY A 5 4.08 -23.43 36.21
C GLY A 5 4.84 -23.56 34.88
N LYS A 6 4.91 -24.78 34.33
CA LYS A 6 5.49 -25.05 33.01
C LYS A 6 4.58 -24.56 31.88
N GLN A 7 3.27 -24.74 31.99
CA GLN A 7 2.31 -24.26 30.98
C GLN A 7 2.25 -22.72 30.88
N ARG A 8 2.31 -22.00 32.01
CA ARG A 8 2.34 -20.53 32.03
C ARG A 8 3.60 -19.95 31.37
N LYS A 9 4.78 -20.55 31.63
CA LYS A 9 6.04 -20.14 30.98
C LYS A 9 6.02 -20.38 29.46
N LEU A 10 5.45 -21.49 29.01
CA LEU A 10 5.34 -21.81 27.58
C LEU A 10 4.40 -20.85 26.82
N LYS A 11 3.27 -20.46 27.44
CA LYS A 11 2.34 -19.48 26.85
C LYS A 11 2.97 -18.10 26.72
N ARG A 12 3.72 -17.66 27.74
CA ARG A 12 4.42 -16.38 27.73
C ARG A 12 5.52 -16.32 26.66
N ALA A 13 6.34 -17.37 26.55
CA ALA A 13 7.36 -17.45 25.50
C ALA A 13 6.76 -17.43 24.08
N LYS A 14 5.62 -18.09 23.85
CA LYS A 14 4.91 -18.04 22.56
C LYS A 14 4.33 -16.66 22.25
N ALA A 15 3.81 -15.95 23.25
CA ALA A 15 3.32 -14.58 23.08
C ALA A 15 4.47 -13.59 22.79
N GLU A 16 5.60 -13.74 23.47
CA GLU A 16 6.82 -12.94 23.24
C GLU A 16 7.41 -13.20 21.84
N GLN A 17 7.41 -14.46 21.38
CA GLN A 17 7.80 -14.80 20.00
C GLN A 17 6.83 -14.22 18.95
N LYS A 18 5.51 -14.28 19.18
CA LYS A 18 4.51 -13.68 18.28
C LYS A 18 4.64 -12.16 18.22
N MET A 19 4.85 -11.50 19.36
CA MET A 19 5.06 -10.05 19.40
C MET A 19 6.38 -9.64 18.73
N SER A 20 7.45 -10.41 18.93
CA SER A 20 8.74 -10.17 18.26
C SER A 20 8.64 -10.35 16.75
N LYS A 21 7.99 -11.43 16.28
CA LYS A 21 7.70 -11.62 14.84
C LYS A 21 6.84 -10.49 14.26
N LYS A 22 5.79 -10.07 14.97
CA LYS A 22 4.93 -8.96 14.54
C LYS A 22 5.68 -7.62 14.48
N LYS A 23 6.56 -7.35 15.46
CA LYS A 23 7.41 -6.14 15.46
C LYS A 23 8.42 -6.15 14.31
N ASN A 24 9.09 -7.28 14.08
CA ASN A 24 10.02 -7.43 12.96
C ASN A 24 9.28 -7.30 11.62
N LEU A 25 8.10 -7.91 11.47
CA LEU A 25 7.28 -7.76 10.27
C LEU A 25 6.88 -6.29 10.04
N ILE A 26 6.39 -5.58 11.07
CA ILE A 26 6.06 -4.15 10.96
C ILE A 26 7.29 -3.31 10.59
N GLN A 27 8.46 -3.61 11.14
CA GLN A 27 9.71 -2.88 10.86
C GLN A 27 10.23 -3.15 9.44
N THR A 28 10.22 -4.42 9.00
CA THR A 28 10.59 -4.81 7.63
C THR A 28 9.63 -4.19 6.62
N ASN A 29 8.31 -4.26 6.89
CA ASN A 29 7.29 -3.60 6.07
C ASN A 29 7.54 -2.09 5.96
N SER A 30 8.01 -1.43 7.03
CA SER A 30 8.32 0.01 7.00
C SER A 30 9.49 0.34 6.07
N ALA A 31 10.56 -0.47 6.08
CA ALA A 31 11.73 -0.27 5.22
C ALA A 31 11.44 -0.65 3.74
N GLU A 32 10.70 -1.73 3.51
CA GLU A 32 10.28 -2.15 2.17
C GLU A 32 9.34 -1.11 1.53
N ILE A 33 8.35 -0.62 2.29
CA ILE A 33 7.47 0.45 1.82
C ILE A 33 8.26 1.75 1.57
N ALA A 34 9.24 2.08 2.40
CA ALA A 34 10.10 3.24 2.17
C ALA A 34 10.87 3.14 0.84
N ARG A 35 11.46 1.98 0.56
CA ARG A 35 12.16 1.72 -0.72
C ARG A 35 11.20 1.71 -1.91
N LEU A 36 10.01 1.12 -1.75
CA LEU A 36 8.94 1.15 -2.75
C LEU A 36 8.57 2.58 -3.11
N ARG A 37 8.38 3.46 -2.11
CA ARG A 37 8.11 4.88 -2.33
C ARG A 37 9.23 5.58 -3.08
N GLN A 38 10.48 5.27 -2.76
CA GLN A 38 11.63 5.85 -3.43
C GLN A 38 11.68 5.44 -4.91
N GLU A 39 11.44 4.16 -5.21
CA GLU A 39 11.45 3.66 -6.59
C GLU A 39 10.28 4.21 -7.40
N LEU A 40 9.08 4.24 -6.81
CA LEU A 40 7.92 4.91 -7.41
C LEU A 40 8.22 6.38 -7.74
N HIS A 41 8.84 7.11 -6.81
CA HIS A 41 9.21 8.50 -7.05
C HIS A 41 10.21 8.66 -8.20
N ARG A 42 11.18 7.74 -8.35
CA ARG A 42 12.12 7.72 -9.49
C ARG A 42 11.38 7.60 -10.82
N LEU A 43 10.28 6.86 -10.83
CA LEU A 43 9.41 6.65 -11.99
C LEU A 43 8.35 7.75 -12.18
N GLY A 44 8.37 8.82 -11.39
CA GLY A 44 7.36 9.88 -11.46
C GLY A 44 5.99 9.43 -10.91
N LEU A 45 5.99 8.48 -9.97
CA LEU A 45 4.81 7.95 -9.32
C LEU A 45 4.81 8.21 -7.82
N GLN A 46 3.65 8.06 -7.20
CA GLN A 46 3.49 8.09 -5.75
C GLN A 46 2.58 6.97 -5.25
N LEU A 47 2.93 6.42 -4.08
CA LEU A 47 2.14 5.43 -3.37
C LEU A 47 1.09 6.13 -2.49
N VAL A 48 -0.18 5.78 -2.73
CA VAL A 48 -1.32 6.16 -1.89
C VAL A 48 -1.63 4.99 -0.97
N THR A 49 -1.42 5.20 0.33
CA THR A 49 -1.64 4.17 1.34
C THR A 49 -3.11 3.98 1.62
N ILE A 50 -3.51 2.72 1.57
CA ILE A 50 -4.85 2.22 1.81
C ILE A 50 -4.90 1.59 3.20
N ASP A 51 -6.07 1.66 3.84
CA ASP A 51 -6.24 1.02 5.14
C ASP A 51 -6.00 -0.49 5.03
N SER A 52 -5.10 -1.02 5.87
CA SER A 52 -4.74 -2.44 5.87
C SER A 52 -5.77 -3.30 6.61
N ASP A 53 -6.97 -3.38 6.03
CA ASP A 53 -8.05 -4.29 6.41
C ASP A 53 -8.41 -5.25 5.27
N GLY A 54 -9.39 -6.11 5.50
CA GLY A 54 -9.86 -7.05 4.48
C GLY A 54 -10.61 -6.41 3.30
N ASN A 55 -10.72 -5.08 3.27
CA ASN A 55 -11.30 -4.32 2.17
C ASN A 55 -10.24 -3.65 1.29
N CYS A 56 -8.93 -3.83 1.57
CA CYS A 56 -7.86 -3.09 0.90
C CYS A 56 -7.93 -3.13 -0.63
N LEU A 57 -8.28 -4.27 -1.25
CA LEU A 57 -8.48 -4.35 -2.71
C LEU A 57 -9.59 -3.39 -3.18
N PHE A 58 -10.77 -3.45 -2.56
CA PHE A 58 -11.91 -2.62 -2.94
C PHE A 58 -11.68 -1.13 -2.64
N ARG A 59 -10.95 -0.82 -1.56
CA ARG A 59 -10.49 0.52 -1.23
C ARG A 59 -9.50 1.06 -2.26
N THR A 60 -8.58 0.23 -2.73
CA THR A 60 -7.64 0.56 -3.80
C THR A 60 -8.38 0.87 -5.10
N LEU A 61 -9.38 0.06 -5.46
CA LEU A 61 -10.22 0.31 -6.63
C LEU A 61 -11.07 1.59 -6.47
N SER A 62 -11.60 1.83 -5.27
CA SER A 62 -12.30 3.07 -4.94
C SER A 62 -11.39 4.28 -5.16
N ASP A 63 -10.14 4.21 -4.69
CA ASP A 63 -9.15 5.26 -4.89
C ASP A 63 -8.87 5.50 -6.38
N GLN A 64 -8.69 4.42 -7.15
CA GLN A 64 -8.41 4.50 -8.58
C GLN A 64 -9.59 5.02 -9.41
N LEU A 65 -10.83 4.85 -8.93
CA LEU A 65 -12.04 5.29 -9.64
C LEU A 65 -12.50 6.68 -9.21
N TYR A 66 -12.55 6.95 -7.90
CA TYR A 66 -13.19 8.14 -7.31
C TYR A 66 -12.20 9.16 -6.76
N GLY A 67 -10.95 8.74 -6.50
CA GLY A 67 -9.97 9.59 -5.87
C GLY A 67 -9.86 9.41 -4.36
N ASP A 68 -10.67 8.53 -3.75
CA ASP A 68 -10.65 8.23 -2.32
C ASP A 68 -11.03 6.78 -2.03
N GLN A 69 -10.70 6.29 -0.84
CA GLN A 69 -10.96 4.90 -0.43
C GLN A 69 -12.35 4.64 0.19
N THR A 70 -13.26 5.61 0.18
CA THR A 70 -14.49 5.56 0.99
C THR A 70 -15.65 4.83 0.32
N HIS A 71 -15.60 4.66 -1.00
CA HIS A 71 -16.65 4.03 -1.81
C HIS A 71 -16.47 2.51 -1.96
N PHE A 72 -15.54 1.91 -1.21
CA PHE A 72 -15.26 0.47 -1.25
C PHE A 72 -16.50 -0.45 -1.07
N PRO A 73 -17.56 -0.10 -0.28
CA PRO A 73 -18.74 -0.95 -0.18
C PRO A 73 -19.52 -1.02 -1.49
N ASP A 74 -19.62 0.11 -2.21
CA ASP A 74 -20.32 0.18 -3.49
C ASP A 74 -19.54 -0.56 -4.58
N ILE A 75 -18.21 -0.39 -4.61
CA ILE A 75 -17.31 -1.16 -5.48
C ILE A 75 -17.49 -2.67 -5.26
N ARG A 76 -17.45 -3.13 -4.01
CA ARG A 76 -17.65 -4.56 -3.67
C ARG A 76 -19.01 -5.05 -4.15
N LYS A 77 -20.07 -4.28 -3.89
CA LYS A 77 -21.42 -4.63 -4.29
C LYS A 77 -21.54 -4.76 -5.81
N GLU A 78 -20.95 -3.86 -6.57
CA GLU A 78 -20.99 -3.86 -8.03
C GLU A 78 -20.23 -5.07 -8.62
N ILE A 79 -19.04 -5.36 -8.10
CA ILE A 79 -18.26 -6.55 -8.49
C ILE A 79 -19.05 -7.84 -8.20
N VAL A 80 -19.55 -8.01 -6.99
CA VAL A 80 -20.31 -9.22 -6.61
C VAL A 80 -21.59 -9.36 -7.42
N GLN A 81 -22.27 -8.25 -7.72
CA GLN A 81 -23.45 -8.29 -8.57
C GLN A 81 -23.09 -8.72 -10.00
N TYR A 82 -22.00 -8.18 -10.57
CA TYR A 82 -21.52 -8.61 -11.88
C TYR A 82 -21.18 -10.10 -11.89
N ILE A 83 -20.55 -10.62 -10.83
CA ILE A 83 -20.23 -12.04 -10.70
C ILE A 83 -21.50 -12.87 -10.79
N LYS A 84 -22.53 -12.54 -10.00
CA LYS A 84 -23.83 -13.22 -10.00
C LYS A 84 -24.50 -13.22 -11.38
N ASP A 85 -24.46 -12.08 -12.07
CA ASP A 85 -25.10 -11.92 -13.37
C ASP A 85 -24.38 -12.67 -14.50
N HIS A 86 -23.14 -13.13 -14.28
CA HIS A 86 -22.30 -13.80 -15.27
C HIS A 86 -21.75 -15.14 -14.79
N GLN A 87 -22.51 -15.87 -13.95
CA GLN A 87 -22.11 -17.14 -13.35
C GLN A 87 -21.44 -18.10 -14.34
N GLU A 88 -22.10 -18.40 -15.47
CA GLU A 88 -21.60 -19.37 -16.46
C GLU A 88 -20.19 -19.09 -16.96
N ASN A 89 -19.79 -17.80 -16.99
CA ASN A 89 -18.48 -17.38 -17.48
C ASN A 89 -17.43 -17.28 -16.36
N LEU A 90 -17.85 -17.17 -15.11
CA LEU A 90 -16.95 -16.85 -13.98
C LEU A 90 -16.78 -18.01 -13.00
N GLU A 91 -17.78 -18.87 -12.86
CA GLU A 91 -17.73 -20.07 -12.03
C GLU A 91 -16.54 -20.99 -12.35
N PRO A 92 -16.14 -21.22 -13.62
CA PRO A 92 -14.96 -22.04 -13.93
C PRO A 92 -13.62 -21.50 -13.41
N PHE A 93 -13.57 -20.23 -12.97
CA PHE A 93 -12.37 -19.60 -12.40
C PHE A 93 -12.38 -19.59 -10.87
N MET A 94 -13.45 -20.08 -10.23
CA MET A 94 -13.56 -20.21 -8.78
C MET A 94 -12.91 -21.51 -8.29
N GLU A 95 -12.56 -21.55 -7.00
CA GLU A 95 -12.02 -22.76 -6.39
C GLU A 95 -13.11 -23.83 -6.22
N ASP A 96 -12.80 -25.09 -6.57
CA ASP A 96 -13.74 -26.22 -6.56
C ASP A 96 -14.32 -26.56 -5.16
N GLU A 97 -13.75 -26.00 -4.10
CA GLU A 97 -14.08 -26.29 -2.70
C GLU A 97 -15.32 -25.52 -2.19
N GLU A 98 -15.78 -24.51 -2.93
CA GLU A 98 -16.92 -23.67 -2.55
C GLU A 98 -17.97 -23.60 -3.67
N THR A 99 -19.26 -23.65 -3.32
CA THR A 99 -20.31 -23.42 -4.32
C THR A 99 -20.39 -21.96 -4.71
N PHE A 100 -20.75 -21.67 -5.96
CA PHE A 100 -20.90 -20.30 -6.48
C PHE A 100 -21.75 -19.39 -5.57
N ASP A 101 -22.89 -19.88 -5.09
CA ASP A 101 -23.77 -19.13 -4.18
C ASP A 101 -23.12 -18.81 -2.84
N ASN A 102 -22.32 -19.73 -2.29
CA ASN A 102 -21.60 -19.51 -1.04
C ASN A 102 -20.48 -18.48 -1.24
N TYR A 103 -19.74 -18.61 -2.34
CA TYR A 103 -18.73 -17.65 -2.74
C TYR A 103 -19.32 -16.24 -2.84
N CYS A 104 -20.43 -16.08 -3.58
CA CYS A 104 -21.08 -14.78 -3.76
C CYS A 104 -21.61 -14.19 -2.46
N ARG A 105 -22.11 -15.03 -1.53
CA ARG A 105 -22.59 -14.57 -0.22
C ARG A 105 -21.43 -14.10 0.64
N ARG A 106 -20.35 -14.88 0.71
CA ARG A 106 -19.13 -14.58 1.45
C ARG A 106 -18.46 -13.33 0.90
N MET A 107 -18.26 -13.23 -0.42
CA MET A 107 -17.61 -12.07 -1.04
C MET A 107 -18.39 -10.76 -0.86
N ALA A 108 -19.71 -10.83 -0.63
CA ALA A 108 -20.53 -9.67 -0.29
C ALA A 108 -20.31 -9.15 1.15
N GLU A 109 -19.72 -9.94 2.04
CA GLU A 109 -19.50 -9.56 3.43
C GLU A 109 -18.36 -8.54 3.56
N ASP A 110 -18.52 -7.60 4.50
CA ASP A 110 -17.49 -6.61 4.82
C ASP A 110 -16.23 -7.28 5.38
N GLY A 111 -15.06 -6.80 4.94
CA GLY A 111 -13.77 -7.32 5.39
C GLY A 111 -13.36 -8.66 4.78
N VAL A 112 -14.13 -9.22 3.83
CA VAL A 112 -13.70 -10.41 3.08
C VAL A 112 -12.72 -10.03 1.99
N TRP A 113 -11.58 -10.70 1.95
CA TRP A 113 -10.48 -10.37 1.03
C TRP A 113 -10.88 -10.71 -0.40
N GLY A 114 -10.67 -9.76 -1.32
CA GLY A 114 -10.77 -10.01 -2.75
C GLY A 114 -9.44 -10.49 -3.33
N GLY A 115 -9.48 -10.98 -4.58
CA GLY A 115 -8.30 -11.41 -5.30
C GLY A 115 -8.37 -11.18 -6.81
N ASN A 116 -7.75 -12.08 -7.57
CA ASN A 116 -7.63 -11.95 -9.02
C ASN A 116 -8.99 -11.95 -9.74
N LEU A 117 -9.98 -12.71 -9.25
CA LEU A 117 -11.32 -12.72 -9.85
C LEU A 117 -12.00 -11.36 -9.71
N GLU A 118 -11.93 -10.74 -8.52
CA GLU A 118 -12.47 -9.39 -8.28
C GLU A 118 -11.77 -8.35 -9.16
N LEU A 119 -10.44 -8.42 -9.29
CA LEU A 119 -9.70 -7.51 -10.17
C LEU A 119 -10.06 -7.69 -11.64
N TYR A 120 -10.23 -8.94 -12.09
CA TYR A 120 -10.67 -9.23 -13.46
C TYR A 120 -12.08 -8.68 -13.72
N VAL A 121 -13.01 -8.92 -12.80
CA VAL A 121 -14.37 -8.38 -12.90
C VAL A 121 -14.34 -6.85 -12.87
N ALA A 122 -13.54 -6.24 -12.01
CA ALA A 122 -13.36 -4.79 -11.97
C ALA A 122 -12.89 -4.23 -13.32
N ALA A 123 -11.89 -4.87 -13.93
CA ALA A 123 -11.40 -4.49 -15.25
C ALA A 123 -12.53 -4.50 -16.30
N LEU A 124 -13.37 -5.55 -16.28
CA LEU A 124 -14.50 -5.70 -17.19
C LEU A 124 -15.61 -4.67 -16.96
N VAL A 125 -15.97 -4.41 -15.70
CA VAL A 125 -17.06 -3.49 -15.30
C VAL A 125 -16.71 -2.06 -15.70
N TRP A 126 -15.53 -1.58 -15.29
CA TRP A 126 -15.15 -0.18 -15.48
C TRP A 126 -14.38 0.10 -16.78
N LYS A 127 -14.16 -0.93 -17.61
CA LYS A 127 -13.41 -0.83 -18.88
C LYS A 127 -12.04 -0.20 -18.67
N ARG A 128 -11.32 -0.75 -17.69
CA ARG A 128 -9.96 -0.33 -17.32
C ARG A 128 -9.04 -1.54 -17.35
N ARG A 129 -7.80 -1.33 -17.77
CA ARG A 129 -6.75 -2.32 -17.56
C ARG A 129 -6.17 -2.10 -16.17
N ILE A 130 -5.88 -3.17 -15.44
CA ILE A 130 -5.32 -3.05 -14.09
C ILE A 130 -3.90 -3.61 -14.09
N VAL A 131 -2.94 -2.75 -13.81
CA VAL A 131 -1.53 -3.08 -13.71
C VAL A 131 -1.19 -3.29 -12.24
N VAL A 132 -0.94 -4.54 -11.88
CA VAL A 132 -0.54 -4.95 -10.54
C VAL A 132 0.98 -5.01 -10.50
N HIS A 133 1.57 -4.13 -9.71
CA HIS A 133 3.02 -4.08 -9.48
C HIS A 133 3.35 -4.79 -8.17
N GLN A 134 4.33 -5.68 -8.22
CA GLN A 134 4.86 -6.39 -7.06
C GLN A 134 6.23 -5.83 -6.68
N VAL A 135 6.56 -5.88 -5.40
CA VAL A 135 7.82 -5.32 -4.86
C VAL A 135 9.07 -6.01 -5.41
N ASP A 136 8.95 -7.23 -5.93
CA ASP A 136 10.06 -7.99 -6.53
C ASP A 136 10.34 -7.60 -8.00
N GLY A 137 9.66 -6.60 -8.54
CA GLY A 137 9.79 -6.20 -9.96
C GLY A 137 8.78 -6.85 -10.88
N ASN A 138 7.99 -7.81 -10.40
CA ASN A 138 6.98 -8.44 -11.23
C ASN A 138 5.81 -7.48 -11.48
N ARG A 139 5.29 -7.56 -12.70
CA ARG A 139 4.16 -6.74 -13.15
C ARG A 139 3.21 -7.61 -13.94
N THR A 140 1.96 -7.66 -13.48
CA THR A 140 0.87 -8.36 -14.16
C THR A 140 -0.14 -7.34 -14.63
N THR A 141 -0.58 -7.47 -15.88
CA THR A 141 -1.67 -6.64 -16.41
C THR A 141 -2.91 -7.50 -16.58
N ILE A 142 -4.00 -7.06 -15.96
CA ILE A 142 -5.33 -7.64 -16.10
C ILE A 142 -6.05 -6.83 -17.18
N ASP A 143 -6.38 -7.49 -18.28
CA ASP A 143 -7.01 -6.86 -19.43
C ASP A 143 -8.54 -6.83 -19.30
N CYS A 144 -9.17 -5.85 -19.95
CA CYS A 144 -10.63 -5.70 -20.01
C CYS A 144 -11.23 -6.02 -21.39
N GLY A 145 -10.41 -6.53 -22.32
CA GLY A 145 -10.74 -6.79 -23.72
C GLY A 145 -10.39 -5.64 -24.67
N ASP A 146 -9.87 -4.53 -24.17
CA ASP A 146 -9.44 -3.38 -24.97
C ASP A 146 -8.00 -2.96 -24.61
N PRO A 147 -7.01 -3.21 -25.49
CA PRO A 147 -5.62 -2.82 -25.27
C PRO A 147 -5.40 -1.29 -25.16
N LYS A 148 -6.38 -0.48 -25.57
CA LYS A 148 -6.32 1.00 -25.49
C LYS A 148 -7.07 1.55 -24.28
N ALA A 149 -7.71 0.70 -23.49
CA ALA A 149 -8.39 1.14 -22.29
C ALA A 149 -7.38 1.79 -21.33
N PRO A 150 -7.79 2.86 -20.61
CA PRO A 150 -6.93 3.49 -19.62
C PRO A 150 -6.52 2.49 -18.53
N GLU A 151 -5.33 2.70 -17.96
CA GLU A 151 -4.76 1.85 -16.94
C GLU A 151 -5.02 2.39 -15.53
N TRP A 152 -5.30 1.48 -14.61
CA TRP A 152 -5.16 1.67 -13.18
C TRP A 152 -3.90 0.98 -12.71
N HIS A 153 -3.17 1.62 -11.78
CA HIS A 153 -1.94 1.06 -11.23
C HIS A 153 -2.12 0.83 -9.74
N ILE A 154 -1.83 -0.40 -9.32
CA ILE A 154 -1.92 -0.82 -7.92
C ILE A 154 -0.64 -1.55 -7.53
N CYS A 155 -0.31 -1.54 -6.25
CA CYS A 155 0.80 -2.32 -5.71
C CYS A 155 0.27 -3.48 -4.87
N TYR A 156 0.91 -4.64 -4.96
CA TYR A 156 0.65 -5.78 -4.10
C TYR A 156 1.93 -6.20 -3.38
N TYR A 157 1.86 -6.32 -2.05
CA TYR A 157 3.00 -6.70 -1.22
C TYR A 157 2.58 -7.35 0.10
N ASN A 158 3.55 -7.95 0.80
CA ASN A 158 3.36 -8.73 2.04
C ASN A 158 2.37 -9.90 1.92
N ASP A 159 2.16 -10.40 0.71
CA ASP A 159 1.21 -11.47 0.39
C ASP A 159 -0.24 -11.23 0.83
N GLU A 160 -0.60 -10.00 1.22
CA GLU A 160 -1.89 -9.73 1.88
C GLU A 160 -2.45 -8.31 1.64
N HIS A 161 -1.71 -7.39 1.00
CA HIS A 161 -2.11 -5.98 0.96
C HIS A 161 -1.99 -5.32 -0.40
N TYR A 162 -3.01 -4.53 -0.74
CA TYR A 162 -3.05 -3.67 -1.90
C TYR A 162 -3.00 -2.19 -1.50
N ASP A 163 -2.15 -1.45 -2.19
CA ASP A 163 -2.10 0.01 -2.17
C ASP A 163 -2.32 0.57 -3.58
N SER A 164 -2.71 1.84 -3.66
CA SER A 164 -2.93 2.54 -4.92
C SER A 164 -1.65 3.24 -5.39
N ILE A 165 -1.39 3.22 -6.70
CA ILE A 165 -0.29 3.95 -7.34
C ILE A 165 -0.89 5.03 -8.23
N ARG A 166 -0.40 6.26 -8.06
CA ARG A 166 -0.81 7.42 -8.87
C ARG A 166 0.40 8.14 -9.46
N SER A 167 0.15 9.04 -10.40
CA SER A 167 1.17 9.99 -10.89
C SER A 167 1.69 10.84 -9.73
N ALA A 168 2.99 11.13 -9.70
CA ALA A 168 3.58 12.05 -8.72
C ALA A 168 3.07 13.50 -8.87
N ASP A 169 2.49 13.83 -10.02
CA ASP A 169 1.87 15.14 -10.28
C ASP A 169 0.41 15.22 -9.79
N ASP A 170 -0.15 14.11 -9.30
CA ASP A 170 -1.51 14.04 -8.75
C ASP A 170 -1.61 14.77 -7.40
N ASP A 171 -2.65 15.58 -7.22
CA ASP A 171 -2.88 16.34 -5.99
C ASP A 171 -3.66 15.57 -4.92
N LEU A 172 -4.11 14.34 -5.25
CA LEU A 172 -4.86 13.42 -4.39
C LEU A 172 -6.23 13.93 -3.95
N THR A 173 -6.81 14.90 -4.67
CA THR A 173 -8.13 15.47 -4.34
C THR A 173 -9.24 15.01 -5.26
N SER A 174 -8.90 14.38 -6.38
CA SER A 174 -9.83 13.89 -7.40
C SER A 174 -9.44 12.49 -7.89
N ALA A 175 -10.20 11.99 -8.86
CA ALA A 175 -9.85 10.78 -9.58
C ALA A 175 -8.40 10.87 -10.13
N PRO A 176 -7.65 9.75 -10.13
CA PRO A 176 -6.25 9.75 -10.52
C PRO A 176 -5.99 10.26 -11.93
N LEU A 177 -4.90 10.99 -12.10
CA LEU A 177 -4.33 11.30 -13.40
C LEU A 177 -3.82 10.03 -14.09
N PRO A 178 -3.88 9.96 -15.44
CA PRO A 178 -3.28 8.88 -16.19
C PRO A 178 -1.79 8.73 -15.87
N VAL A 179 -1.37 7.50 -15.59
CA VAL A 179 0.04 7.16 -15.40
C VAL A 179 0.63 6.76 -16.76
N SER A 180 1.83 7.25 -17.03
CA SER A 180 2.62 6.86 -18.20
C SER A 180 3.95 6.28 -17.74
N LEU A 181 4.00 4.95 -17.63
CA LEU A 181 5.23 4.23 -17.34
C LEU A 181 5.88 3.73 -18.65
N PRO A 182 7.17 3.98 -18.89
CA PRO A 182 7.90 3.31 -19.97
C PRO A 182 7.86 1.79 -19.76
N ASN A 183 7.62 1.01 -20.83
CA ASN A 183 7.41 -0.44 -20.74
C ASN A 183 8.55 -1.22 -20.04
N GLU A 184 9.78 -0.71 -20.09
CA GLU A 184 10.98 -1.33 -19.50
C GLU A 184 11.18 -1.00 -18.02
N ASP A 185 10.50 0.02 -17.49
CA ASP A 185 10.61 0.40 -16.09
C ASP A 185 9.77 -0.54 -15.22
N LYS A 186 10.44 -1.19 -14.25
CA LYS A 186 9.85 -2.09 -13.26
C LYS A 186 10.04 -1.51 -11.87
N ILE A 187 9.05 -1.73 -11.01
CA ILE A 187 9.17 -1.40 -9.59
C ILE A 187 9.90 -2.54 -8.90
N CYS A 188 11.22 -2.49 -8.88
CA CYS A 188 12.04 -3.48 -8.17
C CYS A 188 12.51 -2.88 -6.84
N VAL A 189 11.98 -3.37 -5.74
CA VAL A 189 12.58 -3.17 -4.41
C VAL A 189 13.65 -4.24 -4.26
N GLU A 190 14.89 -3.94 -4.65
CA GLU A 190 16.00 -4.82 -4.33
C GLU A 190 16.10 -4.95 -2.80
N ILE A 191 15.89 -6.16 -2.26
CA ILE A 191 16.26 -6.49 -0.89
C ILE A 191 17.78 -6.68 -0.84
N THR A 192 18.54 -5.66 -1.26
CA THR A 192 19.93 -5.54 -0.86
C THR A 192 19.93 -5.09 0.59
N ALA A 193 20.81 -5.68 1.40
CA ALA A 193 21.19 -5.13 2.70
C ALA A 193 21.92 -3.80 2.45
N ASP A 194 21.20 -2.79 1.97
CA ASP A 194 21.80 -1.54 1.50
C ASP A 194 21.83 -0.52 2.62
N ASN A 195 23.05 -0.14 2.98
CA ASN A 195 23.42 0.83 4.01
C ASN A 195 23.10 2.28 3.58
N GLY A 196 22.34 2.48 2.50
CA GLY A 196 22.00 3.77 1.92
C GLY A 196 20.99 4.57 2.75
N GLU A 197 19.95 3.90 3.25
CA GLU A 197 18.94 4.51 4.12
C GLU A 197 19.55 4.90 5.47
N ASP A 198 20.39 4.02 6.03
CA ASP A 198 21.21 4.33 7.21
C ASP A 198 22.10 5.55 6.97
N LYS A 199 22.77 5.67 5.82
CA LYS A 199 23.61 6.86 5.53
C LYS A 199 22.82 8.16 5.40
N ALA A 200 21.67 8.15 4.74
CA ALA A 200 20.85 9.34 4.55
C ALA A 200 20.26 9.82 5.88
N LEU A 201 19.77 8.87 6.68
CA LEU A 201 19.21 9.14 7.99
C LEU A 201 20.30 9.56 8.99
N GLU A 202 21.48 8.94 8.97
CA GLU A 202 22.66 9.38 9.74
C GLU A 202 23.12 10.79 9.36
N SER A 203 23.07 11.16 8.07
CA SER A 203 23.34 12.53 7.63
C SER A 203 22.35 13.51 8.24
N LEU A 204 21.06 13.17 8.28
CA LEU A 204 20.02 13.99 8.89
C LEU A 204 20.18 14.08 10.41
N LYS A 205 20.48 12.98 11.10
CA LYS A 205 20.77 12.93 12.54
C LYS A 205 21.94 13.86 12.90
N LYS A 206 22.98 13.87 12.06
CA LYS A 206 24.13 14.77 12.22
C LYS A 206 23.82 16.23 11.93
N GLU A 207 22.96 16.52 10.95
CA GLU A 207 22.54 17.89 10.59
C GLU A 207 21.56 18.49 11.61
N PHE A 208 20.73 17.66 12.24
CA PHE A 208 19.70 18.07 13.20
C PHE A 208 19.85 17.37 14.56
N PRO A 209 20.99 17.54 15.27
CA PRO A 209 21.29 16.81 16.50
C PRO A 209 20.38 17.19 17.69
N GLN A 210 19.57 18.24 17.54
CA GLN A 210 18.67 18.77 18.57
C GLN A 210 17.25 18.17 18.49
N MET A 211 16.97 17.41 17.42
CA MET A 211 15.66 16.79 17.20
C MET A 211 15.66 15.39 17.79
N ASP A 212 14.52 14.98 18.33
CA ASP A 212 14.32 13.62 18.79
C ASP A 212 14.50 12.63 17.63
N VAL A 213 15.22 11.54 17.89
CA VAL A 213 15.60 10.57 16.86
C VAL A 213 14.36 9.88 16.29
N ASP A 214 13.40 9.52 17.15
CA ASP A 214 12.17 8.85 16.74
C ASP A 214 11.26 9.81 15.96
N GLU A 215 11.19 11.09 16.33
CA GLU A 215 10.46 12.13 15.58
C GLU A 215 11.10 12.36 14.19
N LEU A 216 12.43 12.38 14.10
CA LEU A 216 13.15 12.56 12.84
C LEU A 216 12.98 11.37 11.89
N GLU A 217 13.05 10.15 12.42
CA GLU A 217 12.79 8.90 11.68
C GLU A 217 11.35 8.84 11.18
N SER A 218 10.39 9.15 12.05
CA SER A 218 8.98 9.24 11.67
C SER A 218 8.75 10.28 10.57
N LEU A 219 9.37 11.45 10.68
CA LEU A 219 9.27 12.50 9.67
C LEU A 219 9.94 12.12 8.35
N TYR A 220 11.05 11.40 8.40
CA TYR A 220 11.76 10.88 7.24
C TYR A 220 10.87 9.90 6.46
N HIS A 221 10.28 8.93 7.16
CA HIS A 221 9.31 8.01 6.53
C HIS A 221 8.04 8.73 6.06
N GLN A 222 7.53 9.71 6.81
CA GLN A 222 6.36 10.51 6.41
C GLN A 222 6.60 11.31 5.13
N LEU A 223 7.86 11.64 4.82
CA LEU A 223 8.25 12.39 3.63
C LEU A 223 8.91 11.51 2.57
N ASN A 224 8.49 10.25 2.49
CA ASN A 224 8.92 9.28 1.49
C ASN A 224 10.42 8.98 1.50
N SER A 225 11.04 8.98 2.69
CA SER A 225 12.48 8.76 2.85
C SER A 225 13.35 9.69 1.99
N ASP A 226 12.84 10.91 1.70
CA ASP A 226 13.56 11.93 0.95
C ASP A 226 14.22 12.94 1.93
N PRO A 227 15.56 12.90 2.08
CA PRO A 227 16.24 13.80 2.99
C PRO A 227 16.14 15.27 2.57
N ALA A 228 15.94 15.59 1.29
CA ALA A 228 15.74 16.95 0.82
C ALA A 228 14.37 17.51 1.27
N ARG A 229 13.31 16.70 1.22
CA ARG A 229 11.98 17.07 1.74
C ARG A 229 12.01 17.28 3.25
N VAL A 230 12.69 16.39 3.99
CA VAL A 230 12.86 16.52 5.45
C VAL A 230 13.59 17.81 5.78
N ARG A 231 14.75 18.08 5.15
CA ARG A 231 15.49 19.35 5.33
C ARG A 231 14.60 20.55 5.06
N LYS A 232 13.87 20.57 3.94
CA LYS A 232 12.98 21.67 3.56
C LYS A 232 11.89 21.92 4.61
N LYS A 233 11.27 20.86 5.14
CA LYS A 233 10.23 20.96 6.18
C LYS A 233 10.80 21.43 7.52
N LEU A 234 11.95 20.92 7.94
CA LEU A 234 12.62 21.29 9.19
C LEU A 234 13.11 22.75 9.18
N ILE A 235 13.70 23.19 8.06
CA ILE A 235 14.13 24.59 7.88
C ILE A 235 12.93 25.54 7.91
N ALA A 236 11.79 25.15 7.30
CA ALA A 236 10.56 25.94 7.34
C ALA A 236 9.96 26.04 8.76
N LYS A 237 9.97 24.95 9.54
CA LYS A 237 9.52 24.92 10.95
C LYS A 237 10.35 25.88 11.81
N ASN A 238 11.68 25.88 11.64
CA ASN A 238 12.59 26.79 12.34
C ASN A 238 12.43 28.27 11.96
N LYS A 239 12.18 28.58 10.68
CA LYS A 239 11.89 29.96 10.24
C LYS A 239 10.58 30.50 10.83
N LYS A 240 9.53 29.66 10.94
CA LYS A 240 8.25 30.04 11.57
C LYS A 240 8.41 30.33 13.07
N SER A 241 9.17 29.51 13.81
CA SER A 241 9.44 29.76 15.23
C SER A 241 10.24 31.04 15.50
N LYS A 242 11.25 31.35 14.66
CA LYS A 242 12.03 32.60 14.80
C LYS A 242 11.22 33.86 14.46
N ASN A 243 10.33 33.81 13.46
CA ASN A 243 9.46 34.94 13.13
C ASN A 243 8.38 35.19 14.19
N PHE A 244 7.93 34.14 14.89
CA PHE A 244 6.95 34.28 15.98
C PHE A 244 7.54 34.95 17.23
N GLN A 245 8.81 34.68 17.56
CA GLN A 245 9.52 35.34 18.66
C GLN A 245 9.86 36.81 18.37
N LYS A 246 10.05 37.18 17.09
CA LYS A 246 10.38 38.55 16.68
C LYS A 246 9.18 39.50 16.64
N LYS A 247 7.94 38.98 16.60
CA LYS A 247 6.69 39.75 16.66
C LYS A 247 6.18 40.02 18.09
N ARG A 248 6.83 39.48 19.12
CA ARG A 248 6.49 39.65 20.54
C ARG A 248 7.49 40.54 21.31
N ARG A 249 8.45 41.13 20.60
CA ARG A 249 9.32 42.21 21.07
C ARG A 249 8.89 43.49 20.39
#